data_AF-A0A6V7IZM3-F1
#
_entry.id   AF-A0A6V7IZM3-F1
#
_cell.length_a   1.000
_cell.length_b   1.000
_cell.length_c   1.000
_cell.angle_alpha   90.00
_cell.angle_beta   90.00
_cell.angle_gamma   90.00
#
_symmetry.space_group_name_H-M   'P 1'
#
loop_
_entity.id
_entity.type
_entity.pdbx_description
1 polymer ?
#
loop_
_entity_poly.entity_id
_entity_poly.type
_entity_poly.pdbx_seq_one_letter_code
_entity_poly.pdbx_strand_id
1 'polypeptide(L)'
;KILNVREATHKQILENAEINNLIKILGLQYKKKYETRDDMKTLRYGKMMIMTDQDQDGSHIKGLLINFIHHNWPSLLKMNFIEEFITPIVKATKGNQVLSFFSLPEFEEWKKETENFHTYKIKYYKGLGTSSAKEAKEYFENMARHRIRFRYDGDQDDQNIIMAFSKKCVDQRKDWLTNHMDETKRRKELGLGERFLYQKDTRAVSYSDFINVELVLFSNYDNVRSIPSMIDGFKPGQRKVIFTCFKRNDKREVKVAQLAGSVAEHSAYHHGEMSLMATIINLAQNFVGSNNINLLMPNGQFGTRLAGGKDSASP
;
A
#
# COMPACT_ATOMS: atom_id res chain seq x y z
N LYS A 1 -0.27 -5.55 -9.28
CA LYS A 1 0.06 -4.10 -9.25
C LYS A 1 -0.03 -3.57 -10.67
N ILE A 2 -0.56 -2.37 -10.86
CA ILE A 2 -0.76 -1.78 -12.20
C ILE A 2 0.60 -1.43 -12.84
N LEU A 3 0.69 -1.56 -14.17
CA LEU A 3 1.88 -1.21 -14.92
C LEU A 3 2.16 0.30 -14.83
N ASN A 4 3.40 0.67 -14.47
CA ASN A 4 3.84 2.06 -14.59
C ASN A 4 4.06 2.40 -16.08
N VAL A 5 3.03 2.95 -16.73
CA VAL A 5 3.03 3.23 -18.17
C VAL A 5 4.04 4.29 -18.61
N ARG A 6 4.46 5.19 -17.71
CA ARG A 6 5.41 6.27 -18.04
C ARG A 6 6.77 5.74 -18.47
N GLU A 7 7.09 4.53 -18.04
CA GLU A 7 8.42 3.93 -18.14
C GLU A 7 8.35 2.54 -18.79
N ALA A 8 7.17 2.18 -19.29
CA ALA A 8 6.92 0.93 -19.99
C ALA A 8 7.11 1.12 -21.50
N THR A 9 7.65 0.12 -22.15
CA THR A 9 7.75 0.12 -23.61
C THR A 9 6.36 0.03 -24.24
N HIS A 10 6.21 0.51 -25.47
CA HIS A 10 4.94 0.41 -26.19
C HIS A 10 4.42 -1.04 -26.24
N LYS A 11 5.34 -2.01 -26.43
CA LYS A 11 5.03 -3.44 -26.40
C LYS A 11 4.44 -3.87 -25.04
N GLN A 12 5.07 -3.49 -23.93
CA GLN A 12 4.58 -3.83 -22.59
C GLN A 12 3.19 -3.25 -22.31
N ILE A 13 2.90 -2.04 -22.80
CA ILE A 13 1.59 -1.41 -22.66
C ILE A 13 0.54 -2.16 -23.48
N LEU A 14 0.86 -2.49 -24.74
CA LEU A 14 -0.05 -3.22 -25.64
C LEU A 14 -0.33 -4.66 -25.18
N GLU A 15 0.65 -5.34 -24.60
CA GLU A 15 0.50 -6.71 -24.07
C GLU A 15 -0.20 -6.72 -22.71
N ASN A 16 -0.32 -5.57 -22.04
CA ASN A 16 -0.97 -5.50 -20.74
C ASN A 16 -2.51 -5.54 -20.88
N ALA A 17 -3.09 -6.70 -20.59
CA ALA A 17 -4.53 -6.92 -20.67
C ALA A 17 -5.35 -5.97 -19.77
N GLU A 18 -4.87 -5.68 -18.55
CA GLU A 18 -5.59 -4.81 -17.60
C GLU A 18 -5.71 -3.38 -18.12
N ILE A 19 -4.60 -2.79 -18.61
CA ILE A 19 -4.60 -1.45 -19.20
C ILE A 19 -5.53 -1.39 -20.41
N ASN A 20 -5.45 -2.37 -21.31
CA ASN A 20 -6.32 -2.43 -22.48
C ASN A 20 -7.80 -2.54 -22.09
N ASN A 21 -8.12 -3.30 -21.06
CA ASN A 21 -9.48 -3.44 -20.55
C ASN A 21 -9.98 -2.11 -19.97
N LEU A 22 -9.17 -1.41 -19.16
CA LEU A 22 -9.52 -0.08 -18.63
C LEU A 22 -9.83 0.91 -19.75
N ILE A 23 -9.00 0.94 -20.79
CA ILE A 23 -9.19 1.83 -21.95
C ILE A 23 -10.50 1.53 -22.66
N LYS A 24 -10.78 0.24 -22.93
CA LYS A 24 -12.01 -0.20 -23.58
C LYS A 24 -13.26 0.13 -22.75
N ILE A 25 -13.21 -0.12 -21.44
CA ILE A 25 -14.32 0.13 -20.51
C ILE A 25 -14.62 1.61 -20.41
N LEU A 26 -13.60 2.45 -20.25
CA LEU A 26 -13.76 3.91 -20.11
C LEU A 26 -14.03 4.60 -21.45
N GLY A 27 -13.73 3.96 -22.58
CA GLY A 27 -13.84 4.57 -23.92
C GLY A 27 -12.68 5.53 -24.22
N LEU A 28 -11.52 5.30 -23.61
CA LEU A 28 -10.33 6.13 -23.79
C LEU A 28 -9.66 5.85 -25.14
N GLN A 29 -9.00 6.87 -25.71
CA GLN A 29 -8.29 6.77 -26.98
C GLN A 29 -6.92 7.46 -26.87
N TYR A 30 -5.82 6.74 -27.10
CA TYR A 30 -4.45 7.28 -26.93
C TYR A 30 -4.16 8.53 -27.77
N LYS A 31 -4.71 8.62 -28.98
CA LYS A 31 -4.48 9.76 -29.89
C LYS A 31 -5.41 10.95 -29.65
N LYS A 32 -6.44 10.78 -28.81
CA LYS A 32 -7.43 11.82 -28.53
C LYS A 32 -7.00 12.63 -27.32
N LYS A 33 -7.00 13.95 -27.45
CA LYS A 33 -6.89 14.88 -26.32
C LYS A 33 -8.30 15.18 -25.81
N TYR A 34 -8.49 15.11 -24.51
CA TYR A 34 -9.77 15.38 -23.86
C TYR A 34 -9.70 16.76 -23.21
N GLU A 35 -9.89 17.83 -23.99
CA GLU A 35 -9.69 19.22 -23.53
C GLU A 35 -11.01 19.95 -23.24
N THR A 36 -12.12 19.45 -23.77
CA THR A 36 -13.45 20.04 -23.60
C THR A 36 -14.46 19.05 -23.02
N ARG A 37 -15.59 19.58 -22.54
CA ARG A 37 -16.73 18.74 -22.11
C ARG A 37 -17.31 17.91 -23.26
N ASP A 38 -17.24 18.41 -24.49
CA ASP A 38 -17.70 17.66 -25.67
C ASP A 38 -16.77 16.48 -25.97
N ASP A 39 -15.45 16.63 -25.75
CA ASP A 39 -14.53 15.49 -25.85
C ASP A 39 -14.86 14.41 -24.84
N MET A 40 -15.20 14.79 -23.61
CA MET A 40 -15.58 13.84 -22.56
C MET A 40 -16.85 13.05 -22.90
N LYS A 41 -17.77 13.58 -23.74
CA LYS A 41 -18.96 12.83 -24.18
C LYS A 41 -18.64 11.57 -24.97
N THR A 42 -17.41 11.46 -25.50
CA THR A 42 -16.96 10.23 -26.18
C THR A 42 -16.51 9.13 -25.23
N LEU A 43 -16.30 9.46 -23.95
CA LEU A 43 -16.04 8.47 -22.91
C LEU A 43 -17.34 7.74 -22.58
N ARG A 44 -17.23 6.45 -22.23
CA ARG A 44 -18.38 5.65 -21.77
C ARG A 44 -18.80 6.01 -20.35
N TYR A 45 -17.88 6.55 -19.56
CA TYR A 45 -18.09 6.94 -18.17
C TYR A 45 -17.58 8.36 -17.94
N GLY A 46 -18.33 9.15 -17.17
CA GLY A 46 -17.96 10.53 -16.85
C GLY A 46 -16.88 10.65 -15.77
N LYS A 47 -16.72 9.63 -14.93
CA LYS A 47 -15.74 9.58 -13.84
C LYS A 47 -15.21 8.17 -13.62
N MET A 48 -14.01 8.08 -13.06
CA MET A 48 -13.38 6.86 -12.58
C MET A 48 -13.23 6.94 -11.06
N MET A 49 -13.96 6.11 -10.33
CA MET A 49 -13.85 6.02 -8.87
C MET A 49 -12.93 4.85 -8.49
N ILE A 50 -11.86 5.15 -7.76
CA ILE A 50 -10.88 4.17 -7.30
C ILE A 50 -11.24 3.71 -5.89
N MET A 51 -11.38 2.41 -5.69
CA MET A 51 -11.61 1.82 -4.37
C MET A 51 -10.56 0.73 -4.14
N THR A 52 -9.69 0.97 -3.16
CA THR A 52 -8.63 0.03 -2.75
C THR A 52 -8.76 -0.27 -1.27
N ASP A 53 -8.05 -1.30 -0.82
CA ASP A 53 -7.77 -1.48 0.60
C ASP A 53 -7.16 -0.19 1.16
N GLN A 54 -7.53 0.15 2.39
CA GLN A 54 -7.04 1.34 3.08
C GLN A 54 -5.74 1.03 3.81
N ASP A 55 -4.81 0.49 3.03
CA ASP A 55 -3.44 0.23 3.40
C ASP A 55 -2.50 0.95 2.43
N GLN A 56 -1.21 0.88 2.74
CA GLN A 56 -0.18 1.57 1.97
C GLN A 56 -0.07 1.03 0.53
N ASP A 57 -0.26 -0.28 0.31
CA ASP A 57 -0.22 -0.84 -1.04
C ASP A 57 -1.44 -0.38 -1.88
N GLY A 58 -2.59 -0.13 -1.26
CA GLY A 58 -3.74 0.54 -1.87
C GLY A 58 -3.41 1.95 -2.35
N SER A 59 -2.76 2.77 -1.52
CA SER A 59 -2.28 4.11 -1.92
C SER A 59 -1.35 4.05 -3.13
N HIS A 60 -0.48 3.04 -3.21
CA HIS A 60 0.36 2.84 -4.40
C HIS A 60 -0.46 2.50 -5.66
N ILE A 61 -1.50 1.66 -5.54
CA ILE A 61 -2.40 1.34 -6.65
C ILE A 61 -3.12 2.60 -7.14
N LYS A 62 -3.65 3.43 -6.22
CA LYS A 62 -4.26 4.73 -6.56
C LYS A 62 -3.27 5.60 -7.33
N GLY A 63 -2.03 5.72 -6.83
CA GLY A 63 -0.99 6.51 -7.46
C GLY A 63 -0.62 6.01 -8.87
N LEU A 64 -0.57 4.69 -9.08
CA LEU A 64 -0.35 4.11 -10.41
C LEU A 64 -1.48 4.39 -11.39
N LEU A 65 -2.75 4.38 -10.94
CA LEU A 65 -3.91 4.78 -11.76
C LEU A 65 -3.88 6.27 -12.11
N ILE A 66 -3.57 7.13 -11.13
CA ILE A 66 -3.41 8.57 -11.34
C ILE A 66 -2.28 8.82 -12.35
N ASN A 67 -1.14 8.16 -12.19
CA ASN A 67 -0.02 8.26 -13.14
C ASN A 67 -0.39 7.72 -14.53
N PHE A 68 -1.19 6.65 -14.62
CA PHE A 68 -1.69 6.13 -15.88
C PHE A 68 -2.53 7.15 -16.65
N ILE A 69 -3.49 7.80 -15.97
CA ILE A 69 -4.30 8.85 -16.59
C ILE A 69 -3.45 10.10 -16.87
N HIS A 70 -2.60 10.54 -15.94
CA HIS A 70 -1.74 11.69 -16.12
C HIS A 70 -0.79 11.51 -17.31
N HIS A 71 -0.18 10.35 -17.47
CA HIS A 71 0.81 10.14 -18.53
C HIS A 71 0.17 10.18 -19.93
N ASN A 72 -1.02 9.62 -20.07
CA ASN A 72 -1.70 9.51 -21.37
C ASN A 72 -2.64 10.68 -21.67
N TRP A 73 -3.35 11.19 -20.67
CA TRP A 73 -4.38 12.23 -20.79
C TRP A 73 -4.35 13.21 -19.60
N PRO A 74 -3.31 14.06 -19.46
CA PRO A 74 -3.18 15.00 -18.34
C PRO A 74 -4.40 15.92 -18.16
N SER A 75 -5.06 16.30 -19.26
CA SER A 75 -6.24 17.17 -19.24
C SER A 75 -7.42 16.59 -18.44
N LEU A 76 -7.52 15.26 -18.32
CA LEU A 76 -8.57 14.62 -17.53
C LEU A 76 -8.42 14.86 -16.02
N LEU A 77 -7.19 15.02 -15.52
CA LEU A 77 -6.96 15.34 -14.10
C LEU A 77 -7.53 16.71 -13.75
N LYS A 78 -7.43 17.67 -14.68
CA LYS A 78 -7.96 19.04 -14.56
C LYS A 78 -9.48 19.10 -14.55
N MET A 79 -10.16 18.05 -15.01
CA MET A 79 -11.62 17.98 -15.12
C MET A 79 -12.30 17.18 -14.00
N ASN A 80 -11.59 16.87 -12.90
CA ASN A 80 -12.11 16.06 -11.78
C ASN A 80 -12.64 14.68 -12.23
N PHE A 81 -11.96 14.07 -13.20
CA PHE A 81 -12.32 12.75 -13.75
C PHE A 81 -12.12 11.62 -12.74
N ILE A 82 -11.14 11.77 -11.83
CA ILE A 82 -10.77 10.74 -10.86
C ILE A 82 -11.40 11.06 -9.49
N GLU A 83 -12.05 10.07 -8.91
CA GLU A 83 -12.54 10.09 -7.52
C GLU A 83 -11.98 8.86 -6.80
N GLU A 84 -12.05 8.85 -5.48
CA GLU A 84 -11.80 7.66 -4.68
C GLU A 84 -12.94 7.39 -3.71
N PHE A 85 -13.09 6.11 -3.40
CA PHE A 85 -13.96 5.62 -2.35
C PHE A 85 -13.10 5.10 -1.21
N ILE A 86 -13.22 5.75 -0.04
CA ILE A 86 -12.47 5.36 1.15
C ILE A 86 -13.35 4.53 2.09
N THR A 87 -12.74 3.62 2.83
CA THR A 87 -13.43 2.81 3.87
C THR A 87 -12.73 3.00 5.21
N PRO A 88 -13.39 2.77 6.35
CA PRO A 88 -12.73 2.91 7.64
C PRO A 88 -11.71 1.78 7.84
N ILE A 89 -10.56 2.13 8.41
CA ILE A 89 -9.49 1.18 8.76
C ILE A 89 -9.67 0.60 10.16
N VAL A 90 -10.38 1.30 11.05
CA VAL A 90 -10.64 0.90 12.42
C VAL A 90 -12.08 1.26 12.78
N LYS A 91 -12.78 0.33 13.42
CA LYS A 91 -14.03 0.65 14.11
C LYS A 91 -13.93 0.34 15.59
N ALA A 92 -14.37 1.28 16.41
CA ALA A 92 -14.53 1.11 17.85
C ALA A 92 -16.02 1.01 18.18
N THR A 93 -16.44 -0.09 18.81
CA THR A 93 -17.86 -0.36 19.11
C THR A 93 -18.09 -0.48 20.62
N LYS A 94 -19.09 0.21 21.14
CA LYS A 94 -19.54 0.11 22.54
C LYS A 94 -21.06 0.19 22.61
N GLY A 95 -21.71 -0.92 22.95
CA GLY A 95 -23.17 -1.02 22.86
C GLY A 95 -23.66 -0.73 21.45
N ASN A 96 -24.51 0.29 21.29
CA ASN A 96 -25.03 0.74 20.00
C ASN A 96 -24.16 1.80 19.31
N GLN A 97 -23.12 2.31 19.99
CA GLN A 97 -22.23 3.31 19.42
C GLN A 97 -21.14 2.64 18.57
N VAL A 98 -21.04 3.06 17.31
CA VAL A 98 -19.98 2.64 16.38
C VAL A 98 -19.23 3.87 15.90
N LEU A 99 -17.96 3.97 16.26
CA LEU A 99 -17.05 5.01 15.78
C LEU A 99 -16.17 4.41 14.67
N SER A 100 -16.05 5.14 13.56
CA SER A 100 -15.30 4.70 12.38
C SER A 100 -14.16 5.69 12.10
N PHE A 101 -12.94 5.17 12.01
CA PHE A 101 -11.73 5.94 11.79
C PHE A 101 -11.12 5.57 10.43
N PHE A 102 -10.68 6.58 9.68
CA PHE A 102 -10.19 6.43 8.31
C PHE A 102 -8.67 6.58 8.22
N SER A 103 -8.02 6.95 9.33
CA SER A 103 -6.56 6.92 9.46
C SER A 103 -6.15 6.38 10.83
N LEU A 104 -4.96 5.78 10.92
CA LEU A 104 -4.43 5.26 12.19
C LEU A 104 -4.12 6.41 13.15
N PRO A 105 -3.55 7.54 12.70
CA PRO A 105 -3.37 8.71 13.55
C PRO A 105 -4.70 9.22 14.16
N GLU A 106 -5.79 9.30 13.38
CA GLU A 106 -7.11 9.71 13.89
C GLU A 106 -7.59 8.77 15.02
N PHE A 107 -7.38 7.47 14.86
CA PHE A 107 -7.73 6.48 15.88
C PHE A 107 -6.87 6.61 17.16
N GLU A 108 -5.56 6.83 17.00
CA GLU A 108 -4.65 6.98 18.14
C GLU A 108 -4.84 8.32 18.87
N GLU A 109 -5.24 9.39 18.18
CA GLU A 109 -5.70 10.65 18.80
C GLU A 109 -6.95 10.39 19.65
N TRP A 110 -7.97 9.73 19.09
CA TRP A 110 -9.19 9.39 19.84
C TRP A 110 -8.91 8.55 21.08
N LYS A 111 -8.00 7.57 21.00
CA LYS A 111 -7.59 6.76 22.17
C LYS A 111 -6.93 7.58 23.27
N LYS A 112 -6.12 8.57 22.92
CA LYS A 112 -5.45 9.44 23.90
C LYS A 112 -6.46 10.35 24.62
N GLU A 113 -7.47 10.82 23.90
CA GLU A 113 -8.50 11.72 24.44
C GLU A 113 -9.61 10.99 25.20
N THR A 114 -9.79 9.69 24.97
CA THR A 114 -10.89 8.90 25.54
C THR A 114 -10.40 7.98 26.65
N GLU A 115 -10.54 8.38 27.92
CA GLU A 115 -10.06 7.59 29.08
C GLU A 115 -10.61 6.15 29.11
N ASN A 116 -11.88 5.96 28.74
CA ASN A 116 -12.54 4.66 28.74
C ASN A 116 -12.42 3.88 27.42
N PHE A 117 -11.44 4.20 26.55
CA PHE A 117 -11.25 3.54 25.25
C PHE A 117 -11.15 2.01 25.38
N HIS A 118 -10.57 1.51 26.48
CA HIS A 118 -10.40 0.08 26.78
C HIS A 118 -11.74 -0.67 26.91
N THR A 119 -12.85 0.04 27.11
CA THR A 119 -14.20 -0.54 27.14
C THR A 119 -14.82 -0.75 25.76
N TYR A 120 -14.20 -0.24 24.69
CA TYR A 120 -14.66 -0.41 23.31
C TYR A 120 -14.09 -1.69 22.70
N LYS A 121 -14.91 -2.39 21.93
CA LYS A 121 -14.44 -3.46 21.04
C LYS A 121 -13.81 -2.83 19.80
N ILE A 122 -12.49 -2.95 19.67
CA ILE A 122 -11.73 -2.43 18.54
C ILE A 122 -11.58 -3.51 17.47
N LYS A 123 -11.98 -3.21 16.24
CA LYS A 123 -11.80 -4.07 15.06
C LYS A 123 -11.02 -3.34 13.99
N TYR A 124 -9.95 -3.96 13.50
CA TYR A 124 -9.14 -3.46 12.38
C TYR A 124 -9.63 -4.06 11.07
N TYR A 125 -9.71 -3.22 10.03
CA TYR A 125 -10.17 -3.56 8.69
C TYR A 125 -8.97 -3.44 7.75
N LYS A 126 -8.29 -4.56 7.51
CA LYS A 126 -7.03 -4.58 6.73
C LYS A 126 -7.25 -4.53 5.23
N GLY A 127 -8.33 -5.15 4.78
CA GLY A 127 -8.74 -5.11 3.38
C GLY A 127 -10.25 -5.02 3.27
N LEU A 128 -10.73 -4.64 2.09
CA LEU A 128 -12.13 -4.46 1.76
C LEU A 128 -12.96 -5.71 2.07
N GLY A 129 -12.36 -6.90 1.90
CA GLY A 129 -12.98 -8.19 2.24
C GLY A 129 -13.26 -8.42 3.74
N THR A 130 -12.75 -7.55 4.63
CA THR A 130 -13.03 -7.61 6.08
C THR A 130 -14.42 -7.03 6.41
N SER A 131 -14.95 -6.18 5.53
CA SER A 131 -16.26 -5.58 5.68
C SER A 131 -17.34 -6.55 5.22
N SER A 132 -18.40 -6.68 6.03
CA SER A 132 -19.57 -7.47 5.66
C SER A 132 -20.41 -6.74 4.58
N ALA A 133 -21.27 -7.50 3.90
CA ALA A 133 -22.21 -6.91 2.92
C ALA A 133 -23.14 -5.85 3.55
N LYS A 134 -23.47 -5.98 4.84
CA LYS A 134 -24.25 -4.98 5.58
C LYS A 134 -23.47 -3.67 5.71
N GLU A 135 -22.22 -3.75 6.16
CA GLU A 135 -21.34 -2.58 6.29
C GLU A 135 -21.08 -1.91 4.93
N ALA A 136 -20.94 -2.70 3.87
CA ALA A 136 -20.81 -2.15 2.52
C ALA A 136 -22.02 -1.27 2.16
N LYS A 137 -23.25 -1.76 2.39
CA LYS A 137 -24.47 -0.96 2.15
C LYS A 137 -24.46 0.33 2.96
N GLU A 138 -24.12 0.27 4.25
CA GLU A 138 -23.99 1.45 5.11
C GLU A 138 -22.98 2.47 4.57
N TYR A 139 -21.86 2.01 4.00
CA TYR A 139 -20.88 2.90 3.37
C TYR A 139 -21.44 3.58 2.11
N PHE A 140 -22.16 2.85 1.26
CA PHE A 140 -22.78 3.40 0.05
C PHE A 140 -23.96 4.33 0.37
N GLU A 141 -24.68 4.11 1.47
CA GLU A 141 -25.71 5.03 1.98
C GLU A 141 -25.10 6.39 2.39
N ASN A 142 -23.90 6.39 2.98
CA ASN A 142 -23.17 7.62 3.33
C ASN A 142 -22.12 8.00 2.28
N MET A 143 -22.51 8.09 1.01
CA MET A 143 -21.62 8.43 -0.10
C MET A 143 -20.86 9.75 0.12
N ALA A 144 -21.41 10.71 0.86
CA ALA A 144 -20.76 12.00 1.13
C ALA A 144 -19.50 11.87 2.01
N ARG A 145 -19.46 10.90 2.94
CA ARG A 145 -18.29 10.62 3.79
C ARG A 145 -17.23 9.79 3.06
N HIS A 146 -17.68 8.86 2.23
CA HIS A 146 -16.81 7.85 1.59
C HIS A 146 -16.25 8.30 0.23
N ARG A 147 -16.93 9.20 -0.48
CA ARG A 147 -16.44 9.73 -1.76
C ARG A 147 -15.55 10.94 -1.54
N ILE A 148 -14.28 10.81 -1.93
CA ILE A 148 -13.32 11.92 -1.98
C ILE A 148 -12.98 12.21 -3.44
N ARG A 149 -13.02 13.48 -3.83
CA ARG A 149 -12.68 13.91 -5.20
C ARG A 149 -11.21 14.27 -5.27
N PHE A 150 -10.52 13.87 -6.34
CA PHE A 150 -9.22 14.47 -6.63
C PHE A 150 -9.42 15.82 -7.32
N ARG A 151 -8.79 16.84 -6.76
CA ARG A 151 -8.78 18.20 -7.31
C ARG A 151 -7.40 18.50 -7.88
N TYR A 152 -7.36 19.09 -9.07
CA TYR A 152 -6.14 19.62 -9.65
C TYR A 152 -5.97 21.09 -9.24
N ASP A 153 -4.87 21.42 -8.59
CA ASP A 153 -4.58 22.75 -8.01
C ASP A 153 -3.45 23.50 -8.72
N GLY A 154 -2.86 22.93 -9.77
CA GLY A 154 -1.87 23.60 -10.62
C GLY A 154 -0.70 22.69 -11.01
N ASP A 155 0.31 23.27 -11.65
CA ASP A 155 1.45 22.54 -12.22
C ASP A 155 2.26 21.75 -11.17
N GLN A 156 2.16 22.12 -9.89
CA GLN A 156 2.80 21.40 -8.80
C GLN A 156 2.29 19.95 -8.68
N ASP A 157 1.02 19.72 -9.01
CA ASP A 157 0.43 18.37 -9.05
C ASP A 157 1.11 17.51 -10.12
N ASP A 158 1.33 18.06 -11.31
CA ASP A 158 2.01 17.36 -12.40
C ASP A 158 3.46 17.03 -12.00
N GLN A 159 4.17 18.00 -11.41
CA GLN A 159 5.54 17.81 -10.92
C GLN A 159 5.62 16.71 -9.86
N ASN A 160 4.70 16.70 -8.90
CA ASN A 160 4.66 15.69 -7.84
C ASN A 160 4.35 14.29 -8.38
N ILE A 161 3.43 14.17 -9.35
CA ILE A 161 3.14 12.89 -10.02
C ILE A 161 4.36 12.41 -10.83
N ILE A 162 5.03 13.30 -11.55
CA ILE A 162 6.26 12.96 -12.30
C ILE A 162 7.36 12.51 -11.34
N MET A 163 7.59 13.25 -10.25
CA MET A 163 8.58 12.91 -9.23
C MET A 163 8.31 11.52 -8.64
N ALA A 164 7.06 11.20 -8.33
CA ALA A 164 6.68 9.91 -7.76
C ALA A 164 6.93 8.71 -8.71
N PHE A 165 6.66 8.87 -10.01
CA PHE A 165 6.59 7.71 -10.92
C PHE A 165 7.63 7.68 -12.04
N SER A 166 8.37 8.75 -12.30
CA SER A 166 9.39 8.73 -13.35
C SER A 166 10.69 8.08 -12.89
N LYS A 167 11.31 7.25 -13.74
CA LYS A 167 12.63 6.67 -13.46
C LYS A 167 13.75 7.71 -13.48
N LYS A 168 13.51 8.91 -14.02
CA LYS A 168 14.49 10.01 -14.05
C LYS A 168 14.56 10.79 -12.74
N CYS A 169 13.53 10.70 -11.89
CA CYS A 169 13.42 11.45 -10.63
C CYS A 169 13.87 10.65 -9.40
N VAL A 170 14.83 9.73 -9.55
CA VAL A 170 15.30 8.89 -8.42
C VAL A 170 15.89 9.75 -7.31
N ASP A 171 16.77 10.69 -7.63
CA ASP A 171 17.42 11.50 -6.59
C ASP A 171 16.44 12.47 -5.94
N GLN A 172 15.51 13.06 -6.71
CA GLN A 172 14.41 13.85 -6.15
C GLN A 172 13.55 13.04 -5.16
N ARG A 173 13.31 11.75 -5.43
CA ARG A 173 12.61 10.88 -4.48
C ARG A 173 13.42 10.60 -3.22
N LYS A 174 14.76 10.53 -3.30
CA LYS A 174 15.62 10.39 -2.12
C LYS A 174 15.48 11.62 -1.23
N ASP A 175 15.56 12.82 -1.81
CA ASP A 175 15.41 14.07 -1.07
C ASP A 175 14.00 14.17 -0.47
N TRP A 176 12.98 13.86 -1.26
CA TRP A 176 11.59 13.84 -0.84
C TRP A 176 11.33 12.90 0.35
N LEU A 177 11.83 11.66 0.29
CA LEU A 177 11.72 10.70 1.38
C LEU A 177 12.54 11.11 2.61
N THR A 178 13.74 11.65 2.41
CA THR A 178 14.59 12.16 3.50
C THR A 178 13.88 13.27 4.25
N ASN A 179 13.34 14.26 3.53
CA ASN A 179 12.57 15.35 4.11
C ASN A 179 11.33 14.84 4.87
N HIS A 180 10.63 13.83 4.34
CA HIS A 180 9.51 13.21 5.04
C HIS A 180 9.93 12.51 6.33
N MET A 181 11.05 11.77 6.31
CA MET A 181 11.59 11.08 7.48
C MET A 181 12.05 12.07 8.56
N ASP A 182 12.74 13.14 8.17
CA ASP A 182 13.21 14.19 9.06
C ASP A 182 12.05 14.96 9.70
N GLU A 183 11.03 15.32 8.92
CA GLU A 183 9.83 15.96 9.46
C GLU A 183 9.06 15.03 10.41
N THR A 184 8.93 13.74 10.06
CA THR A 184 8.28 12.76 10.94
C THR A 184 9.02 12.61 12.27
N LYS A 185 10.37 12.57 12.22
CA LYS A 185 11.23 12.52 13.41
C LYS A 185 11.07 13.78 14.26
N ARG A 186 11.18 14.96 13.63
CA ARG A 186 11.04 16.26 14.30
C ARG A 186 9.67 16.40 14.99
N ARG A 187 8.58 16.04 14.32
CA ARG A 187 7.23 16.10 14.90
C ARG A 187 7.11 15.20 16.13
N LYS A 188 7.67 13.98 16.05
CA LYS A 188 7.69 13.05 17.18
C LYS A 188 8.47 13.60 18.38
N GLU A 189 9.63 14.21 18.15
CA GLU A 189 10.45 14.85 19.20
C GLU A 189 9.73 16.03 19.86
N LEU A 190 8.93 16.78 19.09
CA LEU A 190 8.10 17.89 19.58
C LEU A 190 6.77 17.43 20.19
N GLY A 191 6.46 16.13 20.20
CA GLY A 191 5.18 15.60 20.67
C GLY A 191 3.98 15.96 19.80
N LEU A 192 4.21 16.41 18.55
CA LEU A 192 3.15 16.73 17.59
C LEU A 192 2.60 15.46 16.93
N GLY A 193 1.30 15.47 16.62
CA GLY A 193 0.65 14.39 15.87
C GLY A 193 1.18 14.23 14.45
N GLU A 194 0.99 13.05 13.87
CA GLU A 194 1.31 12.78 12.46
C GLU A 194 0.34 13.53 11.53
N ARG A 195 0.79 13.91 10.33
CA ARG A 195 -0.11 14.47 9.33
C ARG A 195 -0.85 13.32 8.65
N PHE A 196 -2.17 13.44 8.53
CA PHE A 196 -3.01 12.45 7.87
C PHE A 196 -4.11 13.10 7.03
N LEU A 197 -4.57 12.39 6.01
CA LEU A 197 -5.71 12.77 5.18
C LEU A 197 -7.01 12.17 5.72
N TYR A 198 -8.13 12.55 5.11
CA TYR A 198 -9.47 11.98 5.34
C TYR A 198 -10.13 12.30 6.68
N GLN A 199 -9.87 13.51 7.17
CA GLN A 199 -10.63 14.09 8.28
C GLN A 199 -12.14 14.12 7.94
N LYS A 200 -12.99 14.24 8.97
CA LYS A 200 -14.46 14.11 8.84
C LYS A 200 -15.07 15.00 7.75
N ASP A 201 -14.52 16.18 7.54
CA ASP A 201 -15.02 17.18 6.58
C ASP A 201 -14.29 17.18 5.24
N THR A 202 -13.30 16.29 5.05
CA THR A 202 -12.61 16.16 3.76
C THR A 202 -13.59 15.68 2.69
N ARG A 203 -13.72 16.43 1.60
CA ARG A 203 -14.53 16.08 0.40
C ARG A 203 -13.71 16.06 -0.88
N ALA A 204 -12.55 16.71 -0.86
CA ALA A 204 -11.59 16.72 -1.95
C ALA A 204 -10.17 16.69 -1.40
N VAL A 205 -9.26 16.13 -2.17
CA VAL A 205 -7.82 16.05 -1.90
C VAL A 205 -7.08 16.47 -3.16
N SER A 206 -6.05 17.31 -3.03
CA SER A 206 -5.20 17.67 -4.17
C SER A 206 -4.29 16.51 -4.56
N TYR A 207 -3.86 16.42 -5.82
CA TYR A 207 -2.89 15.38 -6.19
C TYR A 207 -1.57 15.56 -5.41
N SER A 208 -1.15 16.79 -5.17
CA SER A 208 0.01 17.10 -4.33
C SER A 208 -0.13 16.59 -2.89
N ASP A 209 -1.28 16.79 -2.25
CA ASP A 209 -1.52 16.27 -0.89
C ASP A 209 -1.52 14.74 -0.89
N PHE A 210 -2.18 14.12 -1.88
CA PHE A 210 -2.17 12.68 -2.03
C PHE A 210 -0.74 12.12 -2.16
N ILE A 211 0.09 12.71 -3.04
CA ILE A 211 1.48 12.27 -3.22
C ILE A 211 2.26 12.46 -1.90
N ASN A 212 2.22 13.66 -1.32
CA ASN A 212 3.12 14.06 -0.23
C ASN A 212 2.65 13.66 1.17
N VAL A 213 1.40 13.25 1.35
CA VAL A 213 0.85 12.84 2.67
C VAL A 213 0.50 11.37 2.69
N GLU A 214 0.04 10.77 1.58
CA GLU A 214 -0.40 9.38 1.55
C GLU A 214 0.57 8.46 0.78
N LEU A 215 0.94 8.79 -0.46
CA LEU A 215 1.85 7.95 -1.26
C LEU A 215 3.26 7.90 -0.66
N VAL A 216 3.69 8.96 0.02
CA VAL A 216 4.97 8.98 0.75
C VAL A 216 5.02 7.90 1.84
N LEU A 217 3.89 7.62 2.49
CA LEU A 217 3.81 6.59 3.53
C LEU A 217 4.06 5.21 2.95
N PHE A 218 3.48 4.93 1.78
CA PHE A 218 3.80 3.72 1.04
C PHE A 218 5.28 3.65 0.67
N SER A 219 5.83 4.74 0.15
CA SER A 219 7.22 4.75 -0.34
C SER A 219 8.22 4.53 0.80
N ASN A 220 8.00 5.17 1.95
CA ASN A 220 8.78 4.93 3.16
C ASN A 220 8.57 3.50 3.69
N TYR A 221 7.33 3.02 3.70
CA TYR A 221 7.03 1.65 4.11
C TYR A 221 7.70 0.60 3.23
N ASP A 222 7.74 0.83 1.92
CA ASP A 222 8.42 -0.03 0.95
C ASP A 222 9.92 -0.10 1.23
N ASN A 223 10.55 1.02 1.59
CA ASN A 223 11.94 1.04 2.06
C ASN A 223 12.11 0.23 3.34
N VAL A 224 11.26 0.45 4.35
CA VAL A 224 11.35 -0.25 5.65
C VAL A 224 11.24 -1.76 5.49
N ARG A 225 10.37 -2.26 4.58
CA ARG A 225 10.24 -3.70 4.34
C ARG A 225 11.28 -4.27 3.38
N SER A 226 11.90 -3.44 2.55
CA SER A 226 12.81 -3.89 1.48
C SER A 226 14.29 -3.77 1.83
N ILE A 227 14.67 -2.79 2.63
CA ILE A 227 16.04 -2.49 3.02
C ILE A 227 16.30 -3.05 4.43
N PRO A 228 17.35 -3.86 4.63
CA PRO A 228 17.67 -4.40 5.95
C PRO A 228 18.24 -3.33 6.89
N SER A 229 18.17 -3.60 8.20
CA SER A 229 18.89 -2.79 9.19
C SER A 229 20.37 -3.15 9.20
N MET A 230 21.24 -2.16 9.40
CA MET A 230 22.69 -2.39 9.53
C MET A 230 23.07 -3.17 10.80
N ILE A 231 22.21 -3.19 11.81
CA ILE A 231 22.51 -3.82 13.12
C ILE A 231 22.48 -5.34 13.02
N ASP A 232 21.48 -5.89 12.32
CA ASP A 232 21.23 -7.34 12.24
C ASP A 232 21.22 -7.89 10.82
N GLY A 233 21.32 -7.03 9.80
CA GLY A 233 21.21 -7.44 8.40
C GLY A 233 19.82 -7.90 7.98
N PHE A 234 18.79 -7.74 8.82
CA PHE A 234 17.45 -8.25 8.54
C PHE A 234 16.48 -7.20 8.05
N LYS A 235 15.63 -7.63 7.12
CA LYS A 235 14.34 -7.02 6.84
C LYS A 235 13.34 -7.39 7.95
N PRO A 236 12.28 -6.59 8.19
CA PRO A 236 11.28 -6.88 9.24
C PRO A 236 10.68 -8.28 9.18
N GLY A 237 10.41 -8.83 7.98
CA GLY A 237 9.91 -10.19 7.81
C GLY A 237 10.88 -11.25 8.33
N GLN A 238 12.16 -11.13 7.99
CA GLN A 238 13.22 -12.04 8.47
C GLN A 238 13.37 -11.94 9.99
N ARG A 239 13.39 -10.72 10.53
CA ARG A 239 13.47 -10.48 11.97
C ARG A 239 12.31 -11.12 12.73
N LYS A 240 11.09 -11.04 12.19
CA LYS A 240 9.90 -11.68 12.76
C LYS A 240 9.99 -13.21 12.75
N VAL A 241 10.53 -13.81 11.69
CA VAL A 241 10.80 -15.26 11.62
C VAL A 241 11.78 -15.66 12.73
N ILE A 242 12.95 -15.02 12.78
CA ILE A 242 14.00 -15.33 13.76
C ILE A 242 13.52 -15.11 15.20
N PHE A 243 12.83 -14.00 15.47
CA PHE A 243 12.19 -13.75 16.76
C PHE A 243 11.25 -14.88 17.18
N THR A 244 10.44 -15.38 16.25
CA THR A 244 9.49 -16.46 16.55
C THR A 244 10.21 -17.77 16.83
N CYS A 245 11.28 -18.08 16.08
CA CYS A 245 12.12 -19.24 16.35
C CYS A 245 12.74 -19.18 17.75
N PHE A 246 13.27 -18.02 18.16
CA PHE A 246 13.78 -17.82 19.52
C PHE A 246 12.69 -17.94 20.58
N LYS A 247 11.51 -17.37 20.33
CA LYS A 247 10.37 -17.39 21.26
C LYS A 247 9.85 -18.80 21.50
N ARG A 248 9.75 -19.63 20.46
CA ARG A 248 9.27 -21.02 20.55
C ARG A 248 10.33 -21.94 21.14
N ASN A 249 11.61 -21.63 20.95
CA ASN A 249 12.76 -22.42 21.42
C ASN A 249 12.64 -23.91 21.03
N ASP A 250 12.10 -24.15 19.83
CA ASP A 250 11.89 -25.50 19.31
C ASP A 250 13.24 -26.20 19.11
N LYS A 251 13.39 -27.40 19.69
CA LYS A 251 14.59 -28.26 19.52
C LYS A 251 14.41 -29.34 18.46
N ARG A 252 13.16 -29.61 18.09
CA ARG A 252 12.79 -30.54 17.02
C ARG A 252 12.50 -29.73 15.77
N GLU A 253 12.65 -30.38 14.62
CA GLU A 253 12.28 -29.76 13.35
C GLU A 253 10.77 -29.48 13.27
N VAL A 254 10.42 -28.43 12.52
CA VAL A 254 9.05 -27.97 12.29
C VAL A 254 8.88 -27.74 10.79
N LYS A 255 7.71 -28.11 10.25
CA LYS A 255 7.39 -27.86 8.83
C LYS A 255 7.38 -26.37 8.54
N VAL A 256 7.85 -25.95 7.37
CA VAL A 256 7.94 -24.52 7.01
C VAL A 256 6.55 -23.88 7.03
N ALA A 257 5.52 -24.57 6.51
CA ALA A 257 4.14 -24.08 6.58
C ALA A 257 3.65 -23.85 8.02
N GLN A 258 3.95 -24.77 8.94
CA GLN A 258 3.55 -24.65 10.36
C GLN A 258 4.32 -23.51 11.07
N LEU A 259 5.60 -23.37 10.77
CA LEU A 259 6.40 -22.26 11.27
C LEU A 259 5.84 -20.94 10.76
N ALA A 260 5.54 -20.82 9.46
CA ALA A 260 4.98 -19.60 8.88
C ALA A 260 3.67 -19.17 9.56
N GLY A 261 2.74 -20.09 9.81
CA GLY A 261 1.52 -19.80 10.56
C GLY A 261 1.81 -19.30 11.99
N SER A 262 2.79 -19.92 12.65
CA SER A 262 3.23 -19.51 13.99
C SER A 262 3.89 -18.12 14.00
N VAL A 263 4.67 -17.80 12.96
CA VAL A 263 5.24 -16.45 12.78
C VAL A 263 4.12 -15.44 12.57
N ALA A 264 3.12 -15.77 11.74
CA ALA A 264 2.00 -14.88 11.47
C ALA A 264 1.24 -14.53 12.76
N GLU A 265 0.96 -15.52 13.60
CA GLU A 265 0.30 -15.35 14.90
C GLU A 265 1.17 -14.58 15.91
N HIS A 266 2.36 -15.09 16.23
CA HIS A 266 3.16 -14.55 17.34
C HIS A 266 3.81 -13.21 17.05
N SER A 267 4.06 -12.90 15.77
CA SER A 267 4.76 -11.68 15.38
C SER A 267 3.83 -10.62 14.80
N ALA A 268 2.52 -10.89 14.72
CA ALA A 268 1.55 -10.02 14.06
C ALA A 268 2.01 -9.65 12.63
N TYR A 269 2.34 -10.64 11.80
CA TYR A 269 2.69 -10.41 10.40
C TYR A 269 1.42 -10.29 9.55
N HIS A 270 1.40 -9.40 8.56
CA HIS A 270 0.15 -8.98 7.90
C HIS A 270 0.16 -9.08 6.37
N HIS A 271 1.21 -9.60 5.73
CA HIS A 271 1.35 -9.66 4.25
C HIS A 271 1.18 -11.07 3.67
N GLY A 272 0.48 -11.95 4.40
CA GLY A 272 0.21 -13.32 3.97
C GLY A 272 1.34 -14.32 4.21
N GLU A 273 0.97 -15.58 4.39
CA GLU A 273 1.92 -16.63 4.80
C GLU A 273 2.84 -17.07 3.65
N MET A 274 2.44 -16.96 2.38
CA MET A 274 3.30 -17.33 1.25
C MET A 274 4.63 -16.53 1.25
N SER A 275 4.57 -15.23 1.56
CA SER A 275 5.78 -14.41 1.65
C SER A 275 6.66 -14.82 2.84
N LEU A 276 6.03 -15.22 3.96
CA LEU A 276 6.75 -15.76 5.12
C LEU A 276 7.42 -17.10 4.82
N MET A 277 6.74 -18.03 4.15
CA MET A 277 7.31 -19.31 3.75
C MET A 277 8.53 -19.10 2.85
N ALA A 278 8.42 -18.23 1.84
CA ALA A 278 9.57 -17.86 1.01
C ALA A 278 10.71 -17.22 1.82
N THR A 279 10.38 -16.39 2.81
CA THR A 279 11.37 -15.78 3.72
C THR A 279 12.10 -16.85 4.56
N ILE A 280 11.37 -17.83 5.09
CA ILE A 280 11.93 -18.95 5.86
C ILE A 280 12.86 -19.78 4.97
N ILE A 281 12.42 -20.12 3.76
CA ILE A 281 13.23 -20.87 2.79
C ILE A 281 14.54 -20.11 2.50
N ASN A 282 14.46 -18.81 2.20
CA ASN A 282 15.63 -17.98 1.92
C ASN A 282 16.60 -17.87 3.12
N LEU A 283 16.09 -17.89 4.36
CA LEU A 283 16.93 -17.88 5.57
C LEU A 283 17.62 -19.24 5.83
N ALA A 284 17.07 -20.33 5.29
CA ALA A 284 17.60 -21.68 5.46
C ALA A 284 18.59 -22.10 4.37
N GLN A 285 18.50 -21.49 3.18
CA GLN A 285 19.37 -21.81 2.04
C GLN A 285 20.85 -21.69 2.37
N ASN A 286 21.63 -22.68 1.94
CA ASN A 286 23.07 -22.81 2.19
C ASN A 286 23.89 -23.24 0.95
N PHE A 287 23.32 -23.14 -0.26
CA PHE A 287 24.06 -23.43 -1.48
C PHE A 287 25.09 -22.33 -1.81
N VAL A 288 26.12 -22.64 -2.61
CA VAL A 288 27.18 -21.68 -2.99
C VAL A 288 26.57 -20.43 -3.65
N GLY A 289 26.82 -19.26 -3.06
CA GLY A 289 26.26 -17.97 -3.51
C GLY A 289 24.95 -17.56 -2.82
N SER A 290 24.46 -18.33 -1.84
CA SER A 290 23.34 -17.95 -0.96
C SER A 290 23.84 -17.32 0.35
N ASN A 291 23.50 -17.89 1.52
CA ASN A 291 23.95 -17.39 2.81
C ASN A 291 25.30 -18.00 3.20
N ASN A 292 26.27 -17.15 3.57
CA ASN A 292 27.54 -17.64 4.14
C ASN A 292 27.32 -18.38 5.46
N ILE A 293 26.34 -17.95 6.26
CA ILE A 293 25.88 -18.60 7.49
C ILE A 293 24.35 -18.58 7.46
N ASN A 294 23.74 -19.74 7.22
CA ASN A 294 22.30 -19.92 7.29
C ASN A 294 21.86 -20.06 8.76
N LEU A 295 20.83 -19.33 9.15
CA LEU A 295 20.35 -19.30 10.54
C LEU A 295 19.30 -20.37 10.83
N LEU A 296 18.72 -20.93 9.78
CA LEU A 296 17.79 -22.06 9.83
C LEU A 296 18.42 -23.24 9.07
N MET A 297 18.18 -24.46 9.53
CA MET A 297 18.71 -25.66 8.85
C MET A 297 17.79 -26.05 7.68
N PRO A 298 18.34 -26.30 6.47
CA PRO A 298 17.56 -26.74 5.32
C PRO A 298 17.27 -28.25 5.37
N ASN A 299 16.41 -28.68 6.30
CA ASN A 299 16.01 -30.09 6.44
C ASN A 299 14.99 -30.48 5.35
N GLY A 300 15.47 -30.79 4.15
CA GLY A 300 14.65 -31.11 2.98
C GLY A 300 15.19 -30.46 1.71
N GLN A 301 14.34 -30.23 0.70
CA GLN A 301 14.75 -29.57 -0.53
C GLN A 301 14.43 -28.06 -0.50
N PHE A 302 15.42 -27.25 -0.09
CA PHE A 302 15.31 -25.79 0.02
C PHE A 302 15.83 -25.04 -1.22
N GLY A 303 16.06 -25.78 -2.30
CA GLY A 303 16.55 -25.26 -3.56
C GLY A 303 18.07 -25.29 -3.64
N THR A 304 18.59 -25.26 -4.87
CA THR A 304 20.00 -25.47 -5.15
C THR A 304 20.57 -24.33 -5.98
N ARG A 305 21.89 -24.37 -6.17
CA ARG A 305 22.59 -23.43 -7.05
C ARG A 305 22.13 -23.50 -8.52
N LEU A 306 21.51 -24.60 -8.97
CA LEU A 306 21.14 -24.80 -10.38
C LEU A 306 20.10 -23.79 -10.84
N ALA A 307 19.16 -23.45 -9.96
CA ALA A 307 18.12 -22.46 -10.22
C ALA A 307 18.17 -21.26 -9.26
N GLY A 308 19.27 -21.10 -8.51
CA GLY A 308 19.41 -20.06 -7.50
C GLY A 308 18.34 -20.13 -6.41
N GLY A 309 18.00 -21.35 -5.95
CA GLY A 309 17.00 -21.59 -4.91
C GLY A 309 15.55 -21.69 -5.39
N LYS A 310 15.28 -21.44 -6.68
CA LYS A 310 13.91 -21.49 -7.26
C LYS A 310 13.37 -22.91 -7.46
N ASP A 311 14.25 -23.90 -7.40
CA ASP A 311 13.97 -25.34 -7.43
C ASP A 311 13.70 -25.90 -6.01
N SER A 312 13.30 -25.03 -5.07
CA SER A 312 12.83 -25.44 -3.74
C SER A 312 11.51 -26.21 -3.84
N ALA A 313 11.34 -27.18 -2.95
CA ALA A 313 10.10 -27.93 -2.82
C ALA A 313 9.00 -27.10 -2.14
N SER A 314 7.78 -27.63 -2.16
CA SER A 314 6.64 -27.01 -1.48
C SER A 314 6.88 -26.87 0.05
N PRO A 315 6.43 -25.78 0.69
CA PRO A 315 6.67 -25.48 2.11
C PRO A 315 6.05 -26.46 3.14
#